data_AF-A0A1H3E8S7-F1
#
_entry.id   AF-A0A1H3E8S7-F1
#
_cell.length_a   1.000
_cell.length_b   1.000
_cell.length_c   1.000
_cell.angle_alpha   90.00
_cell.angle_beta   90.00
_cell.angle_gamma   90.00
#
_symmetry.space_group_name_H-M   'P 1'
#
loop_
_entity.id
_entity.type
_entity.pdbx_description
1 polymer ?
#
loop_
_entity_poly.entity_id
_entity_poly.type
_entity_poly.pdbx_seq_one_letter_code
_entity_poly.pdbx_strand_id
1 'polypeptide(L)'
;MAGPCTVYGDTVTLGLTPKAGVSLVFDRRPNRIFSTDGKIGIPANETTVTDAAGEFSIQVAPGAYQLIVRDRNAEYPPVPIIVPAIDTVDLSALIGAMAPPELSVAQQAALDAIQASVSAATSAADALSSEQGAATSAGSAEADRLLAQAARVGAVDAQTGSEAARDDAVDARDQIEGNSVWYLADDADSVTLGVGDQVIVAEASGPYPSVTLAFLT
;
A
#
# COMPACT_ATOMS: atom_id res chain seq x y z
N MET A 1 -15.45 -15.73 -59.49
CA MET A 1 -14.36 -16.30 -58.68
C MET A 1 -14.59 -15.83 -57.25
N ALA A 2 -14.61 -16.73 -56.26
CA ALA A 2 -14.68 -16.29 -54.87
C ALA A 2 -13.38 -15.54 -54.52
N GLY A 3 -13.51 -14.40 -53.84
CA GLY A 3 -12.37 -13.61 -53.37
C GLY A 3 -11.58 -14.33 -52.26
N PRO A 4 -10.39 -13.83 -51.91
CA PRO A 4 -9.66 -14.33 -50.75
C PRO A 4 -10.47 -14.11 -49.46
N CYS A 5 -10.43 -15.10 -48.57
CA CYS A 5 -11.02 -15.05 -47.24
C CYS A 5 -9.96 -14.61 -46.23
N THR A 6 -10.30 -13.68 -45.35
CA THR A 6 -9.43 -13.27 -44.23
C THR A 6 -9.64 -14.23 -43.06
N VAL A 7 -8.64 -15.05 -42.75
CA VAL A 7 -8.62 -15.91 -41.57
C VAL A 7 -7.88 -15.18 -40.45
N TYR A 8 -8.51 -15.04 -39.29
CA TYR A 8 -7.91 -14.42 -38.11
C TYR A 8 -8.04 -15.31 -36.88
N GLY A 9 -7.25 -15.02 -35.86
CA GLY A 9 -7.33 -15.68 -34.55
C GLY A 9 -6.16 -15.32 -33.66
N ASP A 10 -6.14 -15.94 -32.50
CA ASP A 10 -5.09 -15.81 -31.50
C ASP A 10 -4.45 -17.17 -31.19
N THR A 11 -3.21 -17.13 -30.70
CA THR A 11 -2.52 -18.31 -30.17
C THR A 11 -2.17 -18.07 -28.71
N VAL A 12 -2.56 -19.02 -27.87
CA VAL A 12 -2.32 -18.99 -26.43
C VAL A 12 -1.61 -20.26 -25.98
N THR A 13 -0.89 -20.14 -24.87
CA THR A 13 -0.34 -21.28 -24.14
C THR A 13 -1.42 -21.97 -23.28
N LEU A 14 -1.11 -23.12 -22.67
CA LEU A 14 -2.00 -23.80 -21.72
C LEU A 14 -2.41 -22.91 -20.52
N GLY A 15 -1.60 -21.93 -20.16
CA GLY A 15 -1.94 -20.92 -19.14
C GLY A 15 -2.75 -19.74 -19.67
N LEU A 16 -3.35 -19.86 -20.86
CA LEU A 16 -4.09 -18.79 -21.56
C LEU A 16 -3.29 -17.50 -21.76
N THR A 17 -1.96 -17.61 -21.72
CA THR A 17 -1.07 -16.48 -21.99
C THR A 17 -0.83 -16.40 -23.49
N PRO A 18 -1.01 -15.23 -24.13
CA PRO A 18 -0.76 -15.07 -25.55
C PRO A 18 0.66 -15.43 -25.94
N LYS A 19 0.82 -16.00 -27.14
CA LYS A 19 2.09 -16.51 -27.63
C LYS A 19 2.49 -15.84 -28.94
N ALA A 20 3.48 -14.97 -28.85
CA ALA A 20 4.08 -14.32 -30.01
C ALA A 20 5.03 -15.25 -30.79
N GLY A 21 5.16 -15.01 -32.09
CA GLY A 21 6.14 -15.66 -32.94
C GLY A 21 5.78 -17.10 -33.37
N VAL A 22 4.52 -17.50 -33.20
CA VAL A 22 4.03 -18.80 -33.70
C VAL A 22 3.81 -18.69 -35.19
N SER A 23 4.41 -19.59 -35.97
CA SER A 23 4.22 -19.67 -37.41
C SER A 23 3.05 -20.59 -37.75
N LEU A 24 2.08 -20.05 -38.48
CA LEU A 24 0.93 -20.78 -39.01
C LEU A 24 1.11 -20.95 -40.52
N VAL A 25 1.18 -22.19 -40.99
CA VAL A 25 1.33 -22.54 -42.40
C VAL A 25 0.06 -23.21 -42.90
N PHE A 26 -0.54 -22.63 -43.94
CA PHE A 26 -1.72 -23.13 -44.61
C PHE A 26 -1.28 -23.91 -45.87
N ASP A 27 -1.16 -25.23 -45.75
CA ASP A 27 -0.80 -26.14 -46.85
C ASP A 27 -2.06 -26.59 -47.62
N ARG A 28 -2.20 -26.18 -48.88
CA ARG A 28 -3.44 -26.40 -49.65
C ARG A 28 -3.62 -27.88 -50.02
N ARG A 29 -4.85 -28.40 -49.88
CA ARG A 29 -5.21 -29.78 -50.23
C ARG A 29 -6.37 -29.85 -51.25
N PRO A 30 -6.27 -30.71 -52.30
CA PRO A 30 -5.06 -31.44 -52.69
C PRO A 30 -3.99 -30.49 -53.25
N ASN A 31 -2.73 -30.73 -52.92
CA ASN A 31 -1.59 -30.00 -53.49
C ASN A 31 -1.35 -30.51 -54.93
N ARG A 32 -2.24 -30.10 -55.84
CA ARG A 32 -2.22 -30.49 -57.25
C ARG A 32 -2.09 -29.25 -58.11
N ILE A 33 -1.33 -29.42 -59.18
CA ILE A 33 -1.26 -28.47 -60.28
C ILE A 33 -2.68 -28.28 -60.84
N PHE A 34 -3.12 -27.04 -60.98
CA PHE A 34 -4.41 -26.70 -61.57
C PHE A 34 -4.21 -25.83 -62.82
N SER A 35 -5.20 -25.81 -63.71
CA SER A 35 -5.21 -24.95 -64.88
C SER A 35 -6.40 -23.99 -64.79
N THR A 36 -6.12 -22.69 -64.86
CA THR A 36 -7.14 -21.62 -64.85
C THR A 36 -6.76 -20.59 -65.91
N ASP A 37 -7.69 -20.23 -66.80
CA ASP A 37 -7.48 -19.25 -67.89
C ASP A 37 -6.23 -19.53 -68.75
N GLY A 38 -5.96 -20.81 -69.04
CA GLY A 38 -4.80 -21.23 -69.83
C GLY A 38 -3.45 -21.12 -69.09
N LYS A 39 -3.46 -20.82 -67.80
CA LYS A 39 -2.25 -20.79 -66.95
C LYS A 39 -2.22 -22.01 -66.04
N ILE A 40 -1.03 -22.57 -65.88
CA ILE A 40 -0.75 -23.60 -64.90
C ILE A 40 -0.47 -22.92 -63.55
N GLY A 41 -1.30 -23.21 -62.55
CA GLY A 41 -1.11 -22.78 -61.17
C GLY A 41 -0.51 -23.91 -60.32
N ILE A 42 0.56 -23.60 -59.61
CA ILE A 42 1.12 -24.46 -58.54
C ILE A 42 0.63 -23.86 -57.21
N PRO A 43 -0.04 -24.62 -56.33
CA PRO A 43 -0.41 -24.12 -55.02
C PRO A 43 0.83 -23.71 -54.23
N ALA A 44 0.89 -22.46 -53.77
CA ALA A 44 1.85 -22.03 -52.77
C ALA A 44 1.24 -22.19 -51.38
N ASN A 45 2.09 -22.44 -50.38
CA ASN A 45 1.67 -22.41 -48.99
C ASN A 45 1.60 -20.97 -48.53
N GLU A 46 0.51 -20.62 -47.87
CA GLU A 46 0.37 -19.30 -47.24
C GLU A 46 0.87 -19.41 -45.80
N THR A 47 1.65 -18.43 -45.34
CA THR A 47 2.25 -18.47 -44.00
C THR A 47 2.07 -17.12 -43.31
N THR A 48 1.73 -17.16 -42.03
CA THR A 48 1.71 -15.98 -41.15
C THR A 48 2.38 -16.29 -39.82
N VAL A 49 2.71 -15.24 -39.07
CA VAL A 49 3.34 -15.32 -37.75
C VAL A 49 2.55 -14.45 -36.78
N THR A 50 2.31 -14.97 -35.58
CA THR A 50 1.60 -14.22 -34.55
C THR A 50 2.41 -13.05 -34.01
N ASP A 51 1.73 -11.94 -33.74
CA ASP A 51 2.32 -10.71 -33.21
C ASP A 51 2.57 -10.78 -31.70
N ALA A 52 2.94 -9.65 -31.07
CA ALA A 52 3.22 -9.58 -29.63
C ALA A 52 2.01 -9.92 -28.75
N ALA A 53 0.78 -9.72 -29.25
CA ALA A 53 -0.46 -10.08 -28.59
C ALA A 53 -0.90 -11.52 -28.91
N GLY A 54 -0.09 -12.28 -29.66
CA GLY A 54 -0.42 -13.64 -30.09
C GLY A 54 -1.46 -13.69 -31.21
N GLU A 55 -1.83 -12.54 -31.78
CA GLU A 55 -2.85 -12.42 -32.81
C GLU A 55 -2.25 -12.61 -34.21
N PHE A 56 -3.04 -13.10 -35.16
CA PHE A 56 -2.70 -13.12 -36.57
C PHE A 56 -3.92 -12.82 -37.46
N SER A 57 -3.63 -12.37 -38.67
CA SER A 57 -4.59 -12.24 -39.75
C SER A 57 -3.91 -12.55 -41.09
N ILE A 58 -4.54 -13.35 -41.93
CA ILE A 58 -4.00 -13.75 -43.24
C ILE A 58 -5.12 -13.88 -44.28
N GLN A 59 -4.84 -13.44 -45.51
CA GLN A 59 -5.73 -13.68 -46.64
C GLN A 59 -5.37 -15.00 -47.32
N VAL A 60 -6.34 -15.91 -47.38
CA VAL A 60 -6.19 -17.24 -48.00
C VAL A 60 -7.34 -17.50 -48.96
N ALA A 61 -7.06 -18.16 -50.08
CA ALA A 61 -8.12 -18.55 -51.01
C ALA A 61 -9.07 -19.57 -50.36
N PRO A 62 -10.37 -19.56 -50.68
CA PRO A 62 -11.28 -20.61 -50.22
C PRO A 62 -10.85 -22.00 -50.69
N GLY A 63 -10.96 -22.99 -49.82
CA GLY A 63 -10.56 -24.37 -50.12
C GLY A 63 -10.19 -25.20 -48.89
N ALA A 64 -9.80 -26.45 -49.12
CA ALA A 64 -9.31 -27.33 -48.07
C ALA A 64 -7.80 -27.14 -47.84
N TYR A 65 -7.38 -27.15 -46.57
CA TYR A 65 -5.99 -26.96 -46.15
C TYR A 65 -5.61 -27.93 -45.03
N GLN A 66 -4.32 -28.17 -44.87
CA GLN A 66 -3.71 -28.62 -43.62
C GLN A 66 -3.04 -27.43 -42.95
N LEU A 67 -3.51 -27.07 -41.76
CA LEU A 67 -2.88 -26.09 -40.90
C LEU A 67 -1.72 -26.74 -40.14
N ILE A 68 -0.52 -26.22 -40.31
CA ILE A 68 0.67 -26.64 -39.57
C ILE A 68 1.07 -25.49 -38.66
N VAL A 69 1.13 -25.76 -37.36
CA VAL A 69 1.50 -24.75 -36.34
C VAL A 69 2.89 -25.05 -35.82
N ARG A 70 3.79 -24.06 -35.88
CA ARG A 70 5.18 -24.17 -35.46
C ARG A 70 5.52 -23.08 -34.44
N ASP A 71 5.91 -23.49 -33.25
CA ASP A 71 6.63 -22.66 -32.29
C ASP A 71 8.15 -22.93 -32.43
N ARG A 72 9.00 -22.03 -31.93
CA ARG A 72 10.47 -22.13 -31.98
C ARG A 72 11.00 -23.48 -31.49
N ASN A 73 10.30 -24.10 -30.55
CA ASN A 73 10.71 -25.34 -29.89
C ASN A 73 9.75 -26.53 -30.12
N ALA A 74 8.66 -26.35 -30.87
CA ALA A 74 7.63 -27.37 -31.01
C ALA A 74 6.90 -27.25 -32.35
N GLU A 75 6.63 -28.38 -33.00
CA GLU A 75 5.73 -28.48 -34.15
C GLU A 75 4.52 -29.30 -33.73
N TYR A 76 3.33 -28.77 -33.96
CA TYR A 76 2.08 -29.42 -33.60
C TYR A 76 1.58 -30.29 -34.77
N PRO A 77 0.82 -31.37 -34.49
CA PRO A 77 0.22 -32.20 -35.53
C PRO A 77 -0.61 -31.36 -36.52
N PRO A 78 -0.51 -31.61 -37.84
CA PRO A 78 -1.29 -30.86 -38.83
C PRO A 78 -2.80 -31.05 -38.64
N VAL A 79 -3.55 -29.95 -38.70
CA VAL A 79 -5.01 -29.94 -38.52
C VAL A 79 -5.69 -29.71 -39.87
N PRO A 80 -6.60 -30.59 -40.32
CA PRO A 80 -7.37 -30.33 -41.55
C PRO A 80 -8.40 -29.22 -41.30
N ILE A 81 -8.44 -28.22 -42.18
CA ILE A 81 -9.41 -27.13 -42.13
C ILE A 81 -10.04 -26.89 -43.51
N ILE A 82 -11.23 -26.28 -43.54
CA ILE A 82 -11.90 -25.86 -44.79
C ILE A 82 -12.18 -24.37 -44.70
N VAL A 83 -11.50 -23.58 -45.52
CA VAL A 83 -11.71 -22.13 -45.61
C VAL A 83 -12.94 -21.86 -46.51
N PRO A 84 -14.02 -21.26 -45.98
CA PRO A 84 -15.22 -20.95 -46.75
C PRO A 84 -15.00 -19.79 -47.72
N ALA A 85 -15.88 -19.68 -48.72
CA ALA A 85 -15.90 -18.58 -49.69
C ALA A 85 -16.64 -17.35 -49.15
N ILE A 86 -16.16 -16.81 -48.02
CA ILE A 86 -16.69 -15.60 -47.36
C ILE A 86 -15.55 -14.61 -47.08
N ASP A 87 -15.86 -13.37 -46.74
CA ASP A 87 -14.86 -12.32 -46.59
C ASP A 87 -13.94 -12.52 -45.37
N THR A 88 -14.48 -12.99 -44.24
CA THR A 88 -13.75 -13.12 -42.98
C THR A 88 -14.22 -14.34 -42.19
N VAL A 89 -13.29 -15.07 -41.56
CA VAL A 89 -13.59 -16.20 -40.67
C VAL A 89 -12.58 -16.31 -39.53
N ASP A 90 -13.06 -16.72 -38.35
CA ASP A 90 -12.23 -17.04 -37.19
C ASP A 90 -11.64 -18.45 -37.35
N LEU A 91 -10.33 -18.62 -37.16
CA LEU A 91 -9.66 -19.91 -37.25
C LEU A 91 -10.23 -20.94 -36.27
N SER A 92 -10.65 -20.51 -35.07
CA SER A 92 -11.24 -21.39 -34.07
C SER A 92 -12.53 -22.05 -34.56
N ALA A 93 -13.30 -21.35 -35.41
CA ALA A 93 -14.49 -21.88 -36.03
C ALA A 93 -14.17 -22.90 -37.15
N LEU A 94 -13.00 -22.78 -37.79
CA LEU A 94 -12.56 -23.68 -38.87
C LEU A 94 -11.97 -25.00 -38.39
N ILE A 95 -11.28 -24.97 -37.26
CA ILE A 95 -10.65 -26.16 -36.64
C ILE A 95 -11.73 -27.11 -36.09
N GLY A 96 -12.98 -26.65 -35.99
CA GLY A 96 -14.04 -27.32 -35.26
C GLY A 96 -13.67 -27.35 -33.78
N ALA A 97 -14.65 -27.49 -32.90
CA ALA A 97 -14.38 -27.83 -31.51
C ALA A 97 -13.85 -29.27 -31.44
N MET A 98 -12.62 -29.53 -31.91
CA MET A 98 -11.82 -30.56 -31.29
C MET A 98 -11.65 -30.08 -29.86
N ALA A 99 -12.45 -30.65 -28.95
CA ALA A 99 -12.27 -30.45 -27.53
C ALA A 99 -10.76 -30.51 -27.27
N PRO A 100 -10.18 -29.53 -26.54
CA PRO A 100 -8.79 -29.65 -26.12
C PRO A 100 -8.63 -31.07 -25.55
N PRO A 101 -7.51 -31.78 -25.82
CA PRO A 101 -7.32 -33.08 -25.21
C PRO A 101 -7.61 -32.89 -23.73
N GLU A 102 -8.68 -33.52 -23.23
CA GLU A 102 -9.03 -33.36 -21.82
C GLU A 102 -7.75 -33.66 -21.06
N LEU A 103 -7.32 -32.70 -20.23
CA LEU A 103 -6.21 -32.94 -19.33
C LEU A 103 -6.51 -34.27 -18.68
N SER A 104 -5.61 -35.24 -18.84
CA SER A 104 -5.81 -36.54 -18.20
C SER A 104 -6.13 -36.29 -16.72
N VAL A 105 -6.91 -37.16 -16.08
CA VAL A 105 -7.26 -37.01 -14.65
C VAL A 105 -6.03 -36.69 -13.78
N ALA A 106 -4.86 -37.22 -14.17
CA ALA A 106 -3.58 -36.92 -13.54
C ALA A 106 -3.10 -35.47 -13.72
N GLN A 107 -3.25 -34.88 -14.91
CA GLN A 107 -2.89 -33.50 -15.18
C GLN A 107 -3.84 -32.50 -14.52
N GLN A 108 -5.15 -32.79 -14.52
CA GLN A 108 -6.12 -31.97 -13.79
C GLN A 108 -5.84 -31.99 -12.28
N ALA A 109 -5.59 -33.18 -11.71
CA ALA A 109 -5.23 -33.30 -10.30
C ALA A 109 -3.93 -32.56 -9.95
N ALA A 110 -2.95 -32.50 -10.87
CA ALA A 110 -1.73 -31.74 -10.68
C ALA A 110 -1.98 -30.22 -10.66
N LEU A 111 -2.87 -29.71 -11.52
CA LEU A 111 -3.28 -28.30 -11.53
C LEU A 111 -4.05 -27.93 -10.26
N ASP A 112 -5.00 -28.77 -9.85
CA ASP A 112 -5.77 -28.56 -8.61
C ASP A 112 -4.84 -28.55 -7.39
N ALA A 113 -3.81 -29.42 -7.35
CA ALA A 113 -2.80 -29.43 -6.30
C ALA A 113 -1.95 -28.15 -6.27
N ILE A 114 -1.57 -27.62 -7.44
CA ILE A 114 -0.85 -26.35 -7.53
C ILE A 114 -1.74 -25.20 -7.01
N GLN A 115 -3.00 -25.12 -7.45
CA GLN A 115 -3.94 -24.09 -6.96
C GLN A 115 -4.18 -24.18 -5.45
N ALA A 116 -4.28 -25.40 -4.90
CA ALA A 116 -4.38 -25.62 -3.46
C ALA A 116 -3.13 -25.11 -2.72
N SER A 117 -1.94 -25.39 -3.25
CA SER A 117 -0.67 -24.92 -2.66
C SER A 117 -0.52 -23.40 -2.70
N VAL A 118 -0.95 -22.75 -3.79
CA VAL A 118 -0.97 -21.29 -3.90
C VAL A 118 -1.94 -20.69 -2.86
N SER A 119 -3.14 -21.26 -2.74
CA SER A 119 -4.14 -20.80 -1.77
C SER A 119 -3.65 -20.96 -0.32
N ALA A 120 -2.95 -22.04 -0.03
CA ALA A 120 -2.31 -22.26 1.27
C ALA A 120 -1.19 -21.24 1.55
N ALA A 121 -0.37 -20.92 0.53
CA ALA A 121 0.68 -19.92 0.65
C ALA A 121 0.12 -18.51 0.91
N THR A 122 -0.96 -18.13 0.22
CA THR A 122 -1.67 -16.86 0.49
C THR A 122 -2.21 -16.82 1.92
N SER A 123 -2.86 -17.90 2.38
CA SER A 123 -3.39 -17.98 3.74
C SER A 123 -2.28 -17.85 4.81
N ALA A 124 -1.10 -18.43 4.55
CA ALA A 124 0.05 -18.30 5.43
C ALA A 124 0.61 -16.86 5.44
N ALA A 125 0.61 -16.17 4.30
CA ALA A 125 1.03 -14.77 4.21
C ALA A 125 0.07 -13.84 4.98
N ASP A 126 -1.24 -14.06 4.86
CA ASP A 126 -2.25 -13.32 5.60
C ASP A 126 -2.12 -13.52 7.12
N ALA A 127 -1.84 -14.74 7.56
CA ALA A 127 -1.57 -15.05 8.97
C ALA A 127 -0.34 -14.28 9.49
N LEU A 128 0.76 -14.27 8.74
CA LEU A 128 1.97 -13.52 9.10
C LEU A 128 1.70 -12.01 9.19
N SER A 129 0.93 -11.45 8.25
CA SER A 129 0.54 -10.05 8.29
C SER A 129 -0.31 -9.72 9.53
N SER A 130 -1.23 -10.61 9.88
CA SER A 130 -2.04 -10.47 11.09
C SER A 130 -1.21 -10.53 12.38
N GLU A 131 -0.20 -11.40 12.46
CA GLU A 131 0.73 -11.47 13.60
C GLU A 131 1.54 -10.17 13.75
N GLN A 132 2.05 -9.63 12.64
CA GLN A 132 2.78 -8.36 12.64
C GLN A 132 1.88 -7.20 13.12
N GLY A 133 0.63 -7.14 12.63
CA GLY A 133 -0.34 -6.13 13.07
C GLY A 133 -0.66 -6.22 14.57
N ALA A 134 -0.76 -7.43 15.11
CA ALA A 134 -0.95 -7.64 16.55
C ALA A 134 0.28 -7.18 17.35
N ALA A 135 1.49 -7.49 16.89
CA ALA A 135 2.72 -7.06 17.55
C ALA A 135 2.88 -5.53 17.56
N THR A 136 2.59 -4.86 16.44
CA THR A 136 2.59 -3.38 16.38
C THR A 136 1.58 -2.78 17.36
N SER A 137 0.37 -3.34 17.41
CA SER A 137 -0.68 -2.88 18.32
C SER A 137 -0.28 -3.03 19.79
N ALA A 138 0.35 -4.15 20.14
CA ALA A 138 0.88 -4.37 21.49
C ALA A 138 1.98 -3.36 21.84
N GLY A 139 2.88 -3.05 20.90
CA GLY A 139 3.91 -2.04 21.09
C GLY A 139 3.34 -0.64 21.32
N SER A 140 2.31 -0.25 20.56
CA SER A 140 1.60 1.02 20.76
C SER A 140 0.93 1.09 22.13
N ALA A 141 0.28 0.01 22.58
CA ALA A 141 -0.37 -0.03 23.89
C ALA A 141 0.64 0.12 25.04
N GLU A 142 1.83 -0.46 24.92
CA GLU A 142 2.89 -0.28 25.92
C GLU A 142 3.46 1.15 25.92
N ALA A 143 3.61 1.76 24.74
CA ALA A 143 4.03 3.16 24.63
C ALA A 143 3.02 4.11 25.31
N ASP A 144 1.72 3.89 25.08
CA ASP A 144 0.65 4.66 25.73
C ASP A 144 0.67 4.48 27.25
N ARG A 145 0.92 3.25 27.72
CA ARG A 145 1.05 2.97 29.16
C ARG A 145 2.21 3.74 29.78
N LEU A 146 3.38 3.76 29.14
CA LEU A 146 4.55 4.49 29.61
C LEU A 146 4.32 6.00 29.61
N LEU A 147 3.67 6.54 28.57
CA LEU A 147 3.31 7.95 28.50
C LEU A 147 2.34 8.33 29.62
N ALA A 148 1.33 7.50 29.89
CA ALA A 148 0.40 7.70 30.99
C ALA A 148 1.09 7.63 32.36
N GLN A 149 2.09 6.75 32.53
CA GLN A 149 2.88 6.68 33.75
C GLN A 149 3.73 7.94 33.94
N ALA A 150 4.38 8.43 32.89
CA ALA A 150 5.16 9.67 32.94
C ALA A 150 4.27 10.87 33.31
N ALA A 151 3.07 10.97 32.74
CA ALA A 151 2.11 12.01 33.08
C ALA A 151 1.68 11.96 34.56
N ARG A 152 1.48 10.76 35.13
CA ARG A 152 1.18 10.59 36.55
C ARG A 152 2.32 11.08 37.45
N VAL A 153 3.57 10.74 37.11
CA VAL A 153 4.74 11.21 37.86
C VAL A 153 4.82 12.74 37.83
N GLY A 154 4.69 13.35 36.64
CA GLY A 154 4.70 14.81 36.51
C GLY A 154 3.58 15.50 37.30
N ALA A 155 2.39 14.87 37.42
CA ALA A 155 1.31 15.40 38.26
C ALA A 155 1.64 15.34 39.76
N VAL A 156 2.29 14.26 40.22
CA VAL A 156 2.74 14.13 41.62
C VAL A 156 3.81 15.17 41.95
N ASP A 157 4.78 15.37 41.04
CA ASP A 157 5.83 16.39 41.22
C ASP A 157 5.23 17.81 41.29
N ALA A 158 4.25 18.11 40.43
CA ALA A 158 3.55 19.40 40.44
C ALA A 158 2.72 19.61 41.73
N GLN A 159 2.07 18.56 42.23
CA GLN A 159 1.36 18.61 43.50
C GLN A 159 2.33 18.86 44.66
N THR A 160 3.44 18.12 44.70
CA THR A 160 4.48 18.25 45.74
C THR A 160 5.05 19.67 45.76
N GLY A 161 5.34 20.25 44.59
CA GLY A 161 5.80 21.63 44.49
C GLY A 161 4.75 22.66 44.95
N SER A 162 3.46 22.38 44.72
CA SER A 162 2.37 23.26 45.17
C SER A 162 2.17 23.19 46.69
N GLU A 163 2.35 22.01 47.30
CA GLU A 163 2.33 21.82 48.75
C GLU A 163 3.49 22.56 49.42
N ALA A 164 4.71 22.44 48.89
CA ALA A 164 5.88 23.18 49.38
C ALA A 164 5.66 24.71 49.31
N ALA A 165 5.16 25.22 48.18
CA ALA A 165 4.87 26.65 48.05
C ALA A 165 3.77 27.15 49.01
N ARG A 166 2.81 26.27 49.34
CA ARG A 166 1.77 26.58 50.32
C ARG A 166 2.36 26.64 51.74
N ASP A 167 3.23 25.70 52.08
CA ASP A 167 3.91 25.68 53.38
C ASP A 167 4.80 26.92 53.53
N ASP A 168 5.60 27.28 52.53
CA ASP A 168 6.41 28.50 52.51
C ASP A 168 5.55 29.77 52.73
N ALA A 169 4.36 29.83 52.13
CA ALA A 169 3.44 30.95 52.31
C ALA A 169 2.85 31.02 53.73
N VAL A 170 2.61 29.87 54.36
CA VAL A 170 2.18 29.80 55.76
C VAL A 170 3.32 30.25 56.67
N ASP A 171 4.54 29.75 56.47
CA ASP A 171 5.72 30.15 57.24
C ASP A 171 5.99 31.66 57.11
N ALA A 172 5.90 32.22 55.90
CA ALA A 172 6.05 33.65 55.67
C ALA A 172 4.97 34.48 56.38
N ARG A 173 3.72 34.02 56.36
CA ARG A 173 2.63 34.68 57.09
C ARG A 173 2.87 34.63 58.59
N ASP A 174 3.22 33.47 59.12
CA ASP A 174 3.47 33.26 60.55
C ASP A 174 4.67 34.11 61.01
N GLN A 175 5.69 34.30 60.17
CA GLN A 175 6.80 35.23 60.42
C GLN A 175 6.35 36.69 60.47
N ILE A 176 5.45 37.11 59.58
CA ILE A 176 4.89 38.47 59.56
C ILE A 176 3.98 38.71 60.78
N GLU A 177 3.13 37.73 61.13
CA GLU A 177 2.24 37.84 62.29
C GLU A 177 3.01 37.77 63.61
N GLY A 178 4.09 36.96 63.67
CA GLY A 178 5.03 36.91 64.78
C GLY A 178 5.81 38.21 64.96
N ASN A 179 6.24 38.83 63.86
CA ASN A 179 6.78 40.19 63.81
C ASN A 179 5.65 41.22 63.86
N SER A 180 4.90 41.19 64.95
CA SER A 180 3.86 42.16 65.27
C SER A 180 4.38 43.60 65.08
N VAL A 181 3.70 44.37 64.24
CA VAL A 181 3.90 45.82 64.13
C VAL A 181 3.18 46.43 65.33
N TRP A 182 3.95 46.96 66.28
CA TRP A 182 3.40 47.64 67.45
C TRP A 182 3.41 49.14 67.19
N TYR A 183 2.24 49.77 67.31
CA TYR A 183 2.14 51.22 67.35
C TYR A 183 2.50 51.67 68.77
N LEU A 184 3.64 52.34 68.94
CA LEU A 184 4.22 52.60 70.26
C LEU A 184 3.73 53.94 70.85
N ALA A 185 3.59 54.98 70.03
CA ALA A 185 2.99 56.26 70.41
C ALA A 185 2.81 57.19 69.19
N ASP A 186 1.80 58.07 69.26
CA ASP A 186 1.64 59.27 68.43
C ASP A 186 1.72 60.47 69.36
N ASP A 187 2.73 61.33 69.20
CA ASP A 187 2.80 62.63 69.85
C ASP A 187 2.89 63.71 68.77
N ALA A 188 2.55 64.96 69.11
CA ALA A 188 2.37 66.07 68.17
C ALA A 188 3.55 66.30 67.21
N ASP A 189 4.75 65.82 67.56
CA ASP A 189 5.99 66.04 66.84
C ASP A 189 6.70 64.75 66.35
N SER A 190 6.18 63.54 66.64
CA SER A 190 6.80 62.29 66.18
C SER A 190 5.85 61.09 66.10
N VAL A 191 6.15 60.17 65.17
CA VAL A 191 5.49 58.87 65.06
C VAL A 191 6.52 57.77 65.28
N THR A 192 6.23 56.86 66.22
CA THR A 192 7.09 55.69 66.48
C THR A 192 6.38 54.41 66.07
N LEU A 193 6.93 53.70 65.08
CA LEU A 193 6.48 52.36 64.66
C LEU A 193 7.51 51.31 65.08
N GLY A 194 7.08 50.29 65.83
CA GLY A 194 7.85 49.08 66.05
C GLY A 194 7.52 48.02 65.00
N VAL A 195 8.52 47.36 64.41
CA VAL A 195 8.35 46.23 63.49
C VAL A 195 9.29 45.11 63.93
N GLY A 196 8.75 44.05 64.55
CA GLY A 196 9.57 43.03 65.20
C GLY A 196 10.47 43.63 66.29
N ASP A 197 11.78 43.33 66.25
CA ASP A 197 12.78 43.88 67.17
C ASP A 197 13.32 45.27 66.76
N GLN A 198 12.78 45.88 65.69
CA GLN A 198 13.23 47.18 65.17
C GLN A 198 12.25 48.29 65.56
N VAL A 199 12.79 49.46 65.89
CA VAL A 199 12.00 50.68 66.18
C VAL A 199 12.34 51.74 65.13
N ILE A 200 11.34 52.17 64.38
CA ILE A 200 11.44 53.27 63.42
C ILE A 200 10.86 54.51 64.08
N VAL A 201 11.69 55.55 64.22
CA VAL A 201 11.28 56.84 64.76
C VAL A 201 11.31 57.86 63.63
N ALA A 202 10.17 58.47 63.32
CA ALA A 202 10.09 59.62 62.44
C ALA A 202 9.88 60.87 63.28
N GLU A 203 10.88 61.75 63.29
CA GLU A 203 10.81 63.05 63.97
C GLU A 203 10.52 64.15 62.95
N ALA A 204 9.45 64.91 63.16
CA ALA A 204 9.06 66.00 62.28
C ALA A 204 9.64 67.33 62.79
N SER A 205 10.95 67.53 62.64
CA SER A 205 11.58 68.83 62.94
C SER A 205 11.68 69.72 61.68
N GLY A 206 10.53 70.11 61.11
CA GLY A 206 10.46 71.09 60.01
C GLY A 206 9.49 70.74 58.88
N PRO A 207 9.39 71.57 57.83
CA PRO A 207 8.42 71.39 56.72
C PRO A 207 8.69 70.14 55.85
N TYR A 208 9.80 69.44 56.08
CA TYR A 208 10.13 68.16 55.46
C TYR A 208 10.50 67.18 56.58
N PRO A 209 9.65 66.20 56.93
CA PRO A 209 10.01 65.21 57.94
C PRO A 209 11.16 64.34 57.43
N SER A 210 12.20 64.17 58.24
CA SER A 210 13.29 63.24 57.98
C SER A 210 13.06 61.95 58.76
N VAL A 211 13.11 60.79 58.09
CA VAL A 211 13.01 59.49 58.75
C VAL A 211 14.42 59.02 59.10
N THR A 212 14.68 58.78 60.40
CA THR A 212 15.94 58.22 60.87
C THR A 212 15.73 56.75 61.20
N LEU A 213 16.36 55.86 60.42
CA LEU A 213 16.38 54.42 60.70
C LEU A 213 17.48 54.12 61.72
N ALA A 214 17.11 53.84 62.98
CA ALA A 214 18.04 53.40 64.01
C ALA A 214 17.99 51.86 64.10
N PHE A 215 19.09 51.19 63.76
CA PHE A 215 19.24 49.76 64.00
C PHE A 215 19.82 49.57 65.41
N LEU A 216 19.01 49.09 66.34
CA LEU A 216 19.50 48.59 67.63
C LEU A 216 19.93 47.13 67.41
N THR A 217 21.24 46.89 67.43
CA THR A 217 21.85 45.55 67.40
C THR A 217 21.82 44.89 68.77
#